data_AF-A0A637PZU3-F1
#
_entry.id   AF-A0A637PZU3-F1
#
_cell.length_a   1.000
_cell.length_b   1.000
_cell.length_c   1.000
_cell.angle_alpha   90.00
_cell.angle_beta   90.00
_cell.angle_gamma   90.00
#
_symmetry.space_group_name_H-M   'P 1'
#
loop_
_entity.id
_entity.type
_entity.pdbx_description
1 polymer ?
#
loop_
_entity_poly.entity_id
_entity_poly.type
_entity_poly.pdbx_seq_one_letter_code
_entity_poly.pdbx_strand_id
1 'polypeptide(L)'
;MSNIDKRALREVAEKATPGNWHRASSRFNGITVTPFSLCDEEVMLAHAVEKRDAEFIAAANPATMLALLDENLQLQREKDAIEAVALALRDDMRQAREQLEAGWKQNATDVQIKARLCRESNSLHDRLREAEKRIAELEAREVSVSEIRKNKFIEKTEDELDGDHYTICKNG
;
A
#
# COMPACT_ATOMS: atom_id res chain seq x y z
N MET A 1 -34.04 15.58 -9.12
CA MET A 1 -33.26 16.20 -10.22
C MET A 1 -34.23 17.03 -11.05
N SER A 2 -33.88 18.26 -11.41
CA SER A 2 -34.70 19.10 -12.28
C SER A 2 -34.90 18.40 -13.63
N ASN A 3 -36.15 18.28 -14.09
CA ASN A 3 -36.54 17.65 -15.36
C ASN A 3 -36.28 18.59 -16.56
N ILE A 4 -35.18 19.33 -16.52
CA ILE A 4 -34.82 20.29 -17.58
C ILE A 4 -34.05 19.52 -18.64
N ASP A 5 -34.57 19.53 -19.86
CA ASP A 5 -33.82 19.07 -21.02
C ASP A 5 -32.72 20.07 -21.38
N LYS A 6 -31.52 19.83 -20.85
CA LYS A 6 -30.35 20.69 -21.05
C LYS A 6 -29.89 20.73 -22.51
N ARG A 7 -30.16 19.67 -23.30
CA ARG A 7 -29.79 19.64 -24.72
C ARG A 7 -30.72 20.53 -25.52
N ALA A 8 -32.02 20.39 -25.32
CA ALA A 8 -33.01 21.26 -25.94
C ALA A 8 -32.77 22.73 -25.56
N LEU A 9 -32.45 23.01 -24.29
CA LEU A 9 -32.14 24.36 -23.84
C LEU A 9 -30.88 24.93 -24.51
N ARG A 10 -29.84 24.10 -24.69
CA ARG A 10 -28.63 24.50 -25.42
C ARG A 10 -28.94 24.84 -26.87
N GLU A 11 -29.68 23.99 -27.57
CA GLU A 11 -30.04 24.21 -28.98
C GLU A 11 -30.83 25.51 -29.18
N VAL A 12 -31.75 25.82 -28.27
CA VAL A 12 -32.52 27.07 -28.32
C VAL A 12 -31.61 28.28 -28.05
N ALA A 13 -30.67 28.18 -27.10
CA ALA A 13 -29.71 29.23 -26.82
C ALA A 13 -28.74 29.46 -28.00
N GLU A 14 -28.24 28.40 -28.65
CA GLU A 14 -27.35 28.51 -29.82
C GLU A 14 -28.04 29.14 -31.04
N LYS A 15 -29.36 28.95 -31.19
CA LYS A 15 -30.17 29.53 -32.27
C LYS A 15 -30.63 30.97 -32.00
N ALA A 16 -30.62 31.41 -30.75
CA ALA A 16 -31.05 32.74 -30.37
C ALA A 16 -30.04 33.80 -30.84
N THR A 17 -30.48 35.05 -30.94
CA THR A 17 -29.61 36.15 -31.39
C THR A 17 -28.36 36.24 -30.51
N PRO A 18 -27.15 36.07 -31.08
CA PRO A 18 -25.93 36.10 -30.30
C PRO A 18 -25.59 37.52 -29.84
N GLY A 19 -24.76 37.61 -28.81
CA GLY A 19 -24.25 38.89 -28.29
C GLY A 19 -24.86 39.26 -26.94
N ASN A 20 -24.36 40.36 -26.38
CA ASN A 20 -24.82 40.85 -25.10
C ASN A 20 -26.18 41.51 -25.29
N TRP A 21 -27.19 40.96 -24.62
CA TRP A 21 -28.50 41.56 -24.59
C TRP A 21 -28.52 42.63 -23.50
N HIS A 22 -29.15 43.76 -23.80
CA HIS A 22 -29.27 44.89 -22.89
C HIS A 22 -30.71 45.37 -22.87
N ARG A 23 -31.12 46.02 -21.79
CA ARG A 23 -32.37 46.78 -21.81
C ARG A 23 -32.14 48.10 -22.54
N ALA A 24 -33.02 48.43 -23.48
CA ALA A 24 -33.06 49.74 -24.10
C ALA A 24 -33.24 50.85 -23.04
N SER A 25 -32.65 52.02 -23.28
CA SER A 25 -32.72 53.17 -22.35
C SER A 25 -34.02 53.98 -22.47
N SER A 26 -34.86 53.65 -23.45
CA SER A 26 -36.11 54.36 -23.71
C SER A 26 -37.22 54.01 -22.69
N ARG A 27 -38.36 54.74 -22.74
CA ARG A 27 -39.56 54.41 -21.93
C ARG A 27 -40.14 53.03 -22.23
N PHE A 28 -39.66 52.36 -23.27
CA PHE A 28 -40.07 51.03 -23.64
C PHE A 28 -39.15 50.01 -22.97
N ASN A 29 -39.72 49.04 -22.26
CA ASN A 29 -39.02 47.91 -21.64
C ASN A 29 -38.54 46.90 -22.71
N GLY A 30 -37.81 47.38 -23.71
CA GLY A 30 -37.27 46.61 -24.83
C GLY A 30 -35.92 45.97 -24.50
N ILE A 31 -35.66 44.82 -25.10
CA ILE A 31 -34.39 44.09 -25.03
C ILE A 31 -33.74 44.15 -26.41
N THR A 32 -32.48 44.56 -26.47
CA THR A 32 -31.74 44.84 -27.70
C THR A 32 -30.31 44.29 -27.62
N VAL A 33 -29.70 44.00 -28.77
CA VAL A 33 -28.28 43.57 -28.84
C VAL A 33 -27.33 44.74 -29.08
N THR A 34 -27.82 45.81 -29.70
CA THR A 34 -27.07 47.03 -30.01
C THR A 34 -27.33 48.10 -28.94
N PRO A 35 -26.30 48.87 -28.52
CA PRO A 35 -26.52 50.09 -27.75
C PRO A 35 -27.44 51.06 -28.52
N PHE A 36 -28.21 51.87 -27.78
CA PHE A 36 -29.10 52.87 -28.37
C PHE A 36 -28.32 53.84 -29.27
N SER A 37 -28.71 53.91 -30.55
CA SER A 37 -28.19 54.87 -31.53
C SER A 37 -29.35 55.69 -32.07
N LEU A 38 -29.18 57.01 -32.16
CA LEU A 38 -30.18 57.91 -32.75
C LEU A 38 -30.24 57.80 -34.29
N CYS A 39 -29.25 57.15 -34.90
CA CYS A 39 -29.07 57.09 -36.36
C CYS A 39 -29.02 55.67 -36.93
N ASP A 40 -28.98 54.62 -36.09
CA ASP A 40 -28.97 53.23 -36.54
C ASP A 40 -30.28 52.52 -36.15
N GLU A 41 -30.68 51.53 -36.95
CA GLU A 41 -31.80 50.65 -36.63
C GLU A 41 -31.47 49.81 -35.39
N GLU A 42 -32.03 50.18 -34.24
CA GLU A 42 -31.94 49.38 -33.02
C GLU A 42 -32.71 48.06 -33.22
N VAL A 43 -31.99 46.93 -33.19
CA VAL A 43 -32.63 45.61 -33.34
C VAL A 43 -33.33 45.24 -32.03
N MET A 44 -34.65 45.50 -31.98
CA MET A 44 -35.50 45.06 -30.88
C MET A 44 -35.71 43.54 -30.95
N LEU A 45 -35.25 42.84 -29.92
CA LEU A 45 -35.36 41.38 -29.81
C LEU A 45 -36.67 40.95 -29.13
N ALA A 46 -37.03 41.66 -28.06
CA ALA A 46 -38.21 41.36 -27.25
C ALA A 46 -38.66 42.59 -26.45
N HIS A 47 -39.89 42.55 -25.94
CA HIS A 47 -40.46 43.55 -25.04
C HIS A 47 -41.01 42.84 -23.80
N ALA A 48 -40.74 43.38 -22.62
CA ALA A 48 -41.30 42.90 -21.36
C ALA A 48 -42.28 43.92 -20.78
N VAL A 49 -43.25 43.45 -19.99
CA VAL A 49 -44.21 44.35 -19.32
C VAL A 49 -43.51 45.20 -18.27
N GLU A 50 -42.70 44.57 -17.43
CA GLU A 50 -42.00 45.24 -16.34
C GLU A 50 -40.52 45.46 -16.66
N LYS A 51 -39.99 46.57 -16.13
CA LYS A 51 -38.57 46.92 -16.27
C LYS A 51 -37.64 45.82 -15.74
N ARG A 52 -38.00 45.22 -14.60
CA ARG A 52 -37.23 44.15 -13.94
C ARG A 52 -37.16 42.87 -14.78
N ASP A 53 -38.23 42.57 -15.52
CA ASP A 53 -38.30 41.37 -16.36
C ASP A 53 -37.39 41.52 -17.57
N ALA A 54 -37.35 42.73 -18.17
CA ALA A 54 -36.41 43.04 -19.24
C ALA A 54 -34.94 42.95 -18.78
N GLU A 55 -34.62 43.45 -17.57
CA GLU A 55 -33.29 43.32 -16.98
C GLU A 55 -32.93 41.86 -16.71
N PHE A 56 -33.86 41.06 -16.18
CA PHE A 56 -33.65 39.64 -15.95
C PHE A 56 -33.39 38.87 -17.24
N ILE A 57 -34.21 39.05 -18.28
CA ILE A 57 -34.05 38.36 -19.57
C ILE A 57 -32.74 38.78 -20.26
N ALA A 58 -32.36 40.06 -20.18
CA ALA A 58 -31.10 40.55 -20.71
C ALA A 58 -29.89 39.94 -19.98
N ALA A 59 -29.98 39.71 -18.67
CA ALA A 59 -28.95 39.02 -17.89
C ALA A 59 -28.92 37.51 -18.19
N ALA A 60 -30.10 36.87 -18.26
CA ALA A 60 -30.31 35.46 -18.61
C ALA A 60 -30.32 35.22 -20.14
N ASN A 61 -29.50 35.97 -20.86
CA ASN A 61 -29.39 35.89 -22.30
C ASN A 61 -28.76 34.56 -22.77
N PRO A 62 -28.76 34.28 -24.08
CA PRO A 62 -28.22 33.03 -24.61
C PRO A 62 -26.76 32.78 -24.24
N ALA A 63 -25.91 33.82 -24.22
CA ALA A 63 -24.50 33.68 -23.86
C ALA A 63 -24.33 33.23 -22.39
N THR A 64 -25.06 33.86 -21.46
CA THR A 64 -25.08 33.46 -20.05
C THR A 64 -25.61 32.04 -19.89
N MET A 65 -26.67 31.67 -20.61
CA MET A 65 -27.24 30.33 -20.52
C MET A 65 -26.25 29.25 -21.00
N LEU A 66 -25.56 29.49 -22.12
CA LEU A 66 -24.54 28.56 -22.63
C LEU A 66 -23.37 28.41 -21.66
N ALA A 67 -22.88 29.53 -21.10
CA ALA A 67 -21.81 29.50 -20.09
C ALA A 67 -22.21 28.66 -18.85
N LEU A 68 -23.42 28.86 -18.33
CA LEU A 68 -23.92 28.07 -17.20
C LEU A 68 -24.11 26.59 -17.54
N LEU A 69 -24.53 26.26 -18.77
CA LEU A 69 -24.64 24.89 -19.24
C LEU A 69 -23.27 24.21 -19.36
N ASP A 70 -22.25 24.95 -19.83
CA ASP A 70 -20.87 24.47 -19.91
C ASP A 70 -20.27 24.24 -18.51
N GLU A 71 -20.44 25.19 -17.59
CA GLU A 71 -20.06 25.04 -16.18
C GLU A 71 -20.76 23.83 -15.55
N ASN A 72 -22.05 23.64 -15.80
CA ASN A 72 -22.80 22.52 -15.27
C ASN A 72 -22.29 21.17 -15.82
N LEU A 73 -21.95 21.12 -17.11
CA LEU A 73 -21.35 19.93 -17.72
C LEU A 73 -19.96 19.64 -17.13
N GLN A 74 -19.16 20.67 -16.89
CA GLN A 74 -17.85 20.55 -16.26
C GLN A 74 -17.97 20.02 -14.83
N LEU A 75 -18.87 20.59 -14.02
CA LEU A 75 -19.15 20.13 -12.66
C LEU A 75 -19.62 18.67 -12.63
N GLN A 76 -20.44 18.25 -13.60
CA GLN A 76 -20.87 16.85 -13.70
C GLN A 76 -19.68 15.93 -13.98
N ARG A 77 -18.78 16.31 -14.90
CA ARG A 77 -17.56 15.54 -15.19
C ARG A 77 -16.63 15.45 -13.98
N GLU A 78 -16.43 16.55 -13.26
CA GLU A 78 -15.62 16.58 -12.05
C GLU A 78 -16.21 15.71 -10.94
N LYS A 79 -17.54 15.77 -10.77
CA LYS A 79 -18.25 14.88 -9.85
C LYS A 79 -18.01 13.42 -10.21
N ASP A 80 -18.23 13.03 -11.47
CA ASP A 80 -18.05 11.66 -11.93
C ASP A 80 -16.59 11.18 -11.76
N ALA A 81 -15.62 12.07 -11.99
CA ALA A 81 -14.19 11.80 -11.77
C ALA A 81 -13.85 11.59 -10.28
N ILE A 82 -14.40 12.44 -9.40
CA ILE A 82 -14.22 12.30 -7.94
C ILE A 82 -14.85 11.00 -7.44
N GLU A 83 -16.04 10.64 -7.94
CA GLU A 83 -16.69 9.38 -7.60
C GLU A 83 -15.84 8.18 -8.05
N ALA A 84 -15.27 8.22 -9.25
CA ALA A 84 -14.36 7.17 -9.74
C ALA A 84 -13.11 7.02 -8.86
N VAL A 85 -12.47 8.13 -8.48
CA VAL A 85 -11.30 8.13 -7.58
C VAL A 85 -11.67 7.59 -6.19
N ALA A 86 -12.82 7.98 -5.66
CA ALA A 86 -13.29 7.50 -4.36
C ALA A 86 -13.57 5.99 -4.35
N LEU A 87 -14.05 5.44 -5.45
CA LEU A 87 -14.23 3.99 -5.62
C LEU A 87 -12.88 3.26 -5.67
N ALA A 88 -11.94 3.74 -6.48
CA ALA A 88 -10.59 3.17 -6.55
C ALA A 88 -9.89 3.17 -5.18
N LEU A 89 -9.95 4.30 -4.45
CA LEU A 89 -9.36 4.40 -3.12
C LEU A 89 -9.99 3.41 -2.13
N ARG A 90 -11.30 3.18 -2.22
CA ARG A 90 -11.99 2.20 -1.38
C ARG A 90 -11.48 0.79 -1.64
N ASP A 91 -11.22 0.44 -2.89
CA ASP A 91 -10.72 -0.86 -3.28
C ASP A 91 -9.25 -1.05 -2.86
N ASP A 92 -8.41 -0.02 -3.05
CA ASP A 92 -7.03 -0.02 -2.58
C ASP A 92 -6.95 -0.19 -1.04
N MET A 93 -7.80 0.52 -0.30
CA MET A 93 -7.88 0.38 1.16
C MET A 93 -8.31 -1.02 1.59
N ARG A 94 -9.23 -1.65 0.86
CA ARG A 94 -9.64 -3.04 1.12
C ARG A 94 -8.47 -3.99 0.88
N GLN A 95 -7.79 -3.87 -0.25
CA GLN A 95 -6.65 -4.71 -0.60
C GLN A 95 -5.50 -4.55 0.40
N ALA A 96 -5.19 -3.32 0.81
CA ALA A 96 -4.16 -3.05 1.82
C ALA A 96 -4.50 -3.73 3.16
N ARG A 97 -5.77 -3.72 3.57
CA ARG A 97 -6.22 -4.41 4.79
C ARG A 97 -6.07 -5.93 4.69
N GLU A 98 -6.41 -6.51 3.55
CA GLU A 98 -6.26 -7.96 3.31
C GLU A 98 -4.78 -8.37 3.31
N GLN A 99 -3.90 -7.59 2.68
CA GLN A 99 -2.46 -7.83 2.70
C GLN A 99 -1.89 -7.73 4.12
N LEU A 100 -2.31 -6.73 4.90
CA LEU A 100 -1.92 -6.62 6.30
C LEU A 100 -2.36 -7.85 7.09
N GLU A 101 -3.61 -8.28 6.96
CA GLU A 101 -4.11 -9.47 7.66
C GLU A 101 -3.34 -10.75 7.27
N ALA A 102 -3.02 -10.92 5.98
CA ALA A 102 -2.19 -12.02 5.51
C ALA A 102 -0.78 -11.96 6.12
N GLY A 103 -0.17 -10.78 6.15
CA GLY A 103 1.14 -10.56 6.77
C GLY A 103 1.14 -10.85 8.27
N TRP A 104 0.10 -10.46 9.00
CA TRP A 104 -0.06 -10.79 10.42
C TRP A 104 -0.16 -12.30 10.66
N LYS A 105 -0.92 -13.01 9.83
CA LYS A 105 -1.04 -14.48 9.91
C LYS A 105 0.30 -15.16 9.66
N GLN A 106 1.02 -14.75 8.63
CA GLN A 106 2.34 -15.30 8.31
C GLN A 106 3.35 -15.02 9.44
N ASN A 107 3.38 -13.81 9.97
CA ASN A 107 4.30 -13.46 11.04
C ASN A 107 3.98 -14.26 12.33
N ALA A 108 2.70 -14.48 12.63
CA ALA A 108 2.29 -15.33 13.74
C ALA A 108 2.77 -16.79 13.57
N THR A 109 2.68 -17.35 12.36
CA THR A 109 3.20 -18.69 12.07
C THR A 109 4.73 -18.73 12.16
N ASP A 110 5.42 -17.71 11.66
CA ASP A 110 6.88 -17.63 11.69
C ASP A 110 7.39 -17.56 13.13
N VAL A 111 6.73 -16.80 14.01
CA VAL A 111 7.04 -16.76 15.44
C VAL A 111 6.87 -18.13 16.09
N GLN A 112 5.80 -18.87 15.76
CA GLN A 112 5.58 -20.22 16.29
C GLN A 112 6.65 -21.22 15.81
N ILE A 113 6.99 -21.19 14.52
CA ILE A 113 8.04 -22.04 13.93
C ILE A 113 9.38 -21.72 14.58
N LYS A 114 9.74 -20.44 14.69
CA LYS A 114 10.99 -20.01 15.29
C LYS A 114 11.09 -20.43 16.76
N ALA A 115 10.02 -20.28 17.53
CA ALA A 115 9.99 -20.73 18.92
C ALA A 115 10.18 -22.25 19.05
N ARG A 116 9.61 -23.04 18.12
CA ARG A 116 9.82 -24.49 18.06
C ARG A 116 11.28 -24.84 17.74
N LEU A 117 11.85 -24.22 16.71
CA LEU A 117 13.25 -24.44 16.31
C LEU A 117 14.22 -24.06 17.43
N CYS A 118 13.95 -22.99 18.18
CA CYS A 118 14.76 -22.62 19.35
C CYS A 118 14.73 -23.72 20.43
N ARG A 119 13.57 -24.33 20.70
CA ARG A 119 13.47 -25.45 21.65
C ARG A 119 14.24 -26.67 21.18
N GLU A 120 14.08 -27.05 19.92
CA GLU A 120 14.78 -28.20 19.32
C GLU A 120 16.30 -27.97 19.32
N SER A 121 16.74 -26.77 18.93
CA SER A 121 18.14 -26.35 18.98
C SER A 121 18.72 -26.47 20.38
N ASN A 122 18.05 -25.91 21.40
CA ASN A 122 18.52 -26.00 22.78
C ASN A 122 18.65 -27.46 23.24
N SER A 123 17.66 -28.31 22.93
CA SER A 123 17.71 -29.74 23.26
C SER A 123 18.89 -30.46 22.59
N LEU A 124 19.21 -30.11 21.33
CA LEU A 124 20.38 -30.65 20.65
C LEU A 124 21.69 -30.17 21.26
N HIS A 125 21.78 -28.90 21.66
CA HIS A 125 22.96 -28.37 22.35
C HIS A 125 23.20 -29.07 23.70
N ASP A 126 22.15 -29.33 24.48
CA ASP A 126 22.26 -30.07 25.74
C ASP A 126 22.75 -31.50 25.51
N ARG A 127 22.21 -32.18 24.50
CA ARG A 127 22.66 -33.54 24.10
C ARG A 127 24.10 -33.55 23.61
N LEU A 128 24.51 -32.54 22.85
CA LEU A 128 25.88 -32.41 22.36
C LEU A 128 26.85 -32.25 23.53
N ARG A 129 26.53 -31.36 24.49
CA ARG A 129 27.31 -31.15 25.70
C ARG A 129 27.47 -32.43 26.52
N GLU A 130 26.40 -33.22 26.64
CA GLU A 130 26.46 -34.49 27.37
C GLU A 130 27.29 -35.54 26.63
N ALA A 131 27.20 -35.59 25.30
CA ALA A 131 28.03 -36.46 24.48
C ALA A 131 29.52 -36.09 24.58
N GLU A 132 29.84 -34.80 24.55
CA GLU A 132 31.22 -34.29 24.72
C GLU A 132 31.81 -34.71 26.07
N LYS A 133 31.05 -34.57 27.16
CA LYS A 133 31.47 -35.05 28.49
C LYS A 133 31.73 -36.55 28.49
N ARG A 134 30.83 -37.33 27.89
CA ARG A 134 30.95 -38.79 27.82
C ARG A 134 32.18 -39.23 27.03
N ILE A 135 32.52 -38.53 25.94
CA ILE A 135 33.73 -38.78 25.18
C ILE A 135 34.97 -38.52 26.05
N ALA A 136 35.03 -37.37 26.74
CA ALA A 136 36.15 -37.04 27.63
C ALA A 136 36.33 -38.08 28.75
N GLU A 137 35.24 -38.59 29.35
CA GLU A 137 35.30 -39.67 30.34
C GLU A 137 35.82 -40.99 29.76
N LEU A 138 35.40 -41.34 28.54
CA LEU A 138 35.85 -42.55 27.86
C LEU A 138 37.33 -42.45 27.47
N GLU A 139 37.78 -41.31 26.96
CA GLU A 139 39.18 -41.04 26.64
C GLU A 139 40.06 -41.14 27.90
N ALA A 140 39.62 -40.57 29.03
CA ALA A 140 40.34 -40.69 30.30
C ALA A 140 40.46 -42.15 30.78
N ARG A 141 39.39 -42.94 30.63
CA ARG A 141 39.41 -44.38 30.95
C ARG A 141 40.32 -45.16 30.02
N GLU A 142 40.35 -44.84 28.73
CA GLU A 142 41.24 -45.48 27.76
C GLU A 142 42.71 -45.25 28.11
N VAL A 143 43.08 -44.02 28.46
CA VAL A 143 44.44 -43.68 28.93
C VAL A 143 44.80 -44.52 30.16
N SER A 144 43.95 -44.54 31.19
CA SER A 144 44.20 -45.32 32.41
C SER A 144 44.32 -46.82 32.14
N VAL A 145 43.46 -47.40 31.29
CA VAL A 145 43.55 -48.82 30.92
C VAL A 145 44.84 -49.12 30.15
N SER A 146 45.28 -48.20 29.28
CA SER A 146 46.54 -48.35 28.55
C SER A 146 47.75 -48.33 29.48
N GLU A 147 47.74 -47.49 30.52
CA GLU A 147 48.77 -47.43 31.56
C GLU A 147 48.81 -48.72 32.38
N ILE A 148 47.65 -49.21 32.85
CA ILE A 148 47.55 -50.48 33.58
C ILE A 148 48.07 -51.63 32.72
N ARG A 149 47.73 -51.66 31.43
CA ARG A 149 48.19 -52.70 30.50
C ARG A 149 49.71 -52.65 30.30
N LYS A 150 50.31 -51.46 30.20
CA LYS A 150 51.77 -51.29 30.14
C LYS A 150 52.45 -51.76 31.41
N ASN A 151 51.99 -51.33 32.58
CA ASN A 151 52.57 -51.72 33.87
C ASN A 151 52.53 -53.24 34.08
N LYS A 152 51.40 -53.88 33.75
CA LYS A 152 51.28 -55.34 33.84
C LYS A 152 52.18 -56.09 32.85
N PHE A 153 52.51 -55.47 31.72
CA PHE A 153 53.46 -56.01 30.76
C PHE A 153 54.90 -55.91 31.31
N ILE A 154 55.23 -54.78 31.95
CA ILE A 154 56.53 -54.56 32.61
C ILE A 154 56.74 -55.57 33.75
N GLU A 155 55.77 -55.73 34.66
CA GLU A 155 55.84 -56.72 35.77
C GLU A 155 56.09 -58.14 35.24
N LYS A 156 55.40 -58.54 34.15
CA LYS A 156 55.63 -59.85 33.52
C LYS A 156 57.02 -60.00 32.92
N THR A 157 57.58 -58.95 32.32
CA THR A 157 58.95 -59.00 31.77
C THR A 157 60.02 -59.00 32.85
N GLU A 158 59.78 -58.38 34.01
CA GLU A 158 60.70 -58.46 35.16
C GLU A 158 60.69 -59.88 35.78
N ASP A 159 59.50 -60.48 35.96
CA ASP A 159 59.38 -61.88 36.41
C ASP A 159 60.02 -62.90 35.44
N GLU A 160 60.00 -62.63 34.12
CA GLU A 160 60.66 -63.46 33.10
C GLU A 160 62.20 -63.23 33.04
N LEU A 161 62.70 -62.05 33.39
CA LEU A 161 64.13 -61.73 33.41
C LEU A 161 64.84 -62.17 34.70
N ASP A 162 64.15 -62.21 35.83
CA ASP A 162 64.67 -62.74 37.10
C ASP A 162 64.76 -64.29 37.10
N GLY A 163 64.10 -64.97 36.15
CA GLY A 163 64.19 -66.42 35.96
C GLY A 163 65.48 -66.93 35.31
N ASP A 164 66.20 -66.08 34.57
CA ASP A 164 67.32 -66.49 33.71
C ASP A 164 68.71 -65.97 34.16
N HIS A 165 68.85 -65.36 35.35
CA HIS A 165 70.17 -65.01 35.87
C HIS A 165 70.89 -66.22 36.50
N TYR A 166 71.41 -67.03 35.59
CA TYR A 166 72.36 -68.10 35.83
C TYR A 166 73.54 -67.64 36.70
N THR A 167 73.84 -68.47 37.70
CA THR A 167 75.06 -68.51 38.50
C THR A 167 76.33 -68.40 37.64
N ILE A 168 77.17 -67.39 37.89
CA ILE A 168 78.58 -67.46 37.49
C ILE A 168 79.47 -67.16 38.71
N CYS A 169 79.86 -68.27 39.33
CA CYS A 169 81.16 -68.64 39.87
C CYS A 169 82.03 -67.59 40.60
N LYS A 170 82.24 -67.89 41.88
CA LYS A 170 83.48 -67.69 42.63
C LYS A 170 84.72 -68.09 41.81
N ASN A 171 85.81 -67.33 41.92
CA ASN A 171 87.17 -67.79 42.28
C ASN A 171 88.20 -66.67 42.03
N GLY A 172 89.08 -66.42 43.02
CA GLY A 172 90.25 -65.56 42.91
C GLY A 172 90.47 -64.69 44.15
#